data_AF-A0A7C8DQ90-F1
#
_entry.id   AF-A0A7C8DQ90-F1
#
_cell.length_a   1.000
_cell.length_b   1.000
_cell.length_c   1.000
_cell.angle_alpha   90.00
_cell.angle_beta   90.00
_cell.angle_gamma   90.00
#
_symmetry.space_group_name_H-M   'P 1'
#
loop_
_entity.id
_entity.type
_entity.pdbx_description
1 polymer ?
#
loop_
_entity_poly.entity_id
_entity_poly.type
_entity_poly.pdbx_seq_one_letter_code
_entity_poly.pdbx_strand_id
1 'polypeptide(L)'
;MRNDKDRYWDCLDQAMEASHRGRMDEALAWLDEALRAYPAGAEAHNGRGEILWDEGRIDEAAHEFERAILADSKFTAAHLNRIELMIEELAAYESALERCDELLSGRAELPRPETSVQAEVYYLKSKALFYVDDLEGAIFLVRRANKAVGMQPVYSAFEGQILFELGRYEEAQRVLEHTVSLDPDSAHVIYYLGLVLERLDAEHATEAFARANALDPHHYPLPLEISTQDFEQAVATAIDNLPRSIRDYIADVPVLVEDLPSRELIATENVSPQILGLFVGSPRTEASTTSQALDLDRVMIFVKNHTKVCRDHEELIEQLQITVRHEIGHYLGLDEEDMERLGLA
;
A
#
# COMPACT_ATOMS: atom_id res chain seq x y z
N MET A 1 11.65 -32.74 38.83
CA MET A 1 11.78 -32.42 37.40
C MET A 1 10.57 -31.61 37.03
N ARG A 2 10.72 -30.32 36.67
CA ARG A 2 9.67 -29.63 35.91
C ARG A 2 9.47 -30.43 34.62
N ASN A 3 8.22 -30.70 34.24
CA ASN A 3 7.92 -31.37 32.98
C ASN A 3 8.43 -30.48 31.85
N ASP A 4 8.98 -31.04 30.76
CA ASP A 4 9.49 -30.24 29.63
C ASP A 4 8.39 -29.32 29.06
N LYS A 5 7.13 -29.74 29.17
CA LYS A 5 5.97 -28.91 28.85
C LYS A 5 5.81 -27.69 29.78
N ASP A 6 6.05 -27.82 31.07
CA ASP A 6 5.98 -26.68 32.01
C ASP A 6 7.10 -25.70 31.71
N ARG A 7 8.30 -26.21 31.38
CA ARG A 7 9.43 -25.37 30.95
C ARG A 7 9.13 -24.61 29.67
N TYR A 8 8.48 -25.24 28.68
CA TYR A 8 8.09 -24.57 27.43
C TYR A 8 7.23 -23.33 27.71
N TRP A 9 6.15 -23.48 28.48
CA TRP A 9 5.25 -22.37 28.79
C TRP A 9 5.91 -21.30 29.66
N ASP A 10 6.73 -21.70 30.65
CA ASP A 10 7.51 -20.75 31.44
C ASP A 10 8.41 -19.89 30.52
N CYS A 11 9.11 -20.51 29.56
CA CYS A 11 9.97 -19.81 28.63
C CYS A 11 9.18 -18.90 27.66
N LEU A 12 8.02 -19.36 27.19
CA LEU A 12 7.15 -18.54 26.32
C LEU A 12 6.65 -17.29 27.06
N ASP A 13 6.23 -17.42 28.32
CA ASP A 13 5.81 -16.28 29.15
C ASP A 13 6.95 -15.27 29.33
N GLN A 14 8.18 -15.75 29.56
CA GLN A 14 9.36 -14.88 29.65
C GLN A 14 9.68 -14.19 28.31
N ALA A 15 9.53 -14.89 27.19
CA ALA A 15 9.71 -14.31 25.86
C ALA A 15 8.72 -13.18 25.61
N MET A 16 7.43 -13.39 25.92
CA MET A 16 6.38 -12.38 25.78
C MET A 16 6.66 -11.16 26.67
N GLU A 17 7.07 -11.37 27.92
CA GLU A 17 7.43 -10.27 28.84
C GLU A 17 8.64 -9.46 28.35
N ALA A 18 9.65 -10.13 27.78
CA ALA A 18 10.81 -9.47 27.20
C ALA A 18 10.45 -8.66 25.94
N SER A 19 9.65 -9.24 25.04
CA SER A 19 9.16 -8.58 23.82
C SER A 19 8.34 -7.32 24.14
N HIS A 20 7.36 -7.41 25.06
CA HIS A 20 6.58 -6.24 25.51
C HIS A 20 7.42 -5.12 26.12
N ARG A 21 8.65 -5.41 26.57
CA ARG A 21 9.59 -4.43 27.11
C ARG A 21 10.65 -3.98 26.11
N GLY A 22 10.52 -4.33 24.83
CA GLY A 22 11.48 -3.95 23.78
C GLY A 22 12.80 -4.72 23.82
N ARG A 23 12.91 -5.81 24.60
CA ARG A 23 14.15 -6.58 24.77
C ARG A 23 14.18 -7.77 23.83
N MET A 24 14.34 -7.49 22.54
CA MET A 24 14.19 -8.49 21.46
C MET A 24 15.22 -9.62 21.54
N ASP A 25 16.50 -9.33 21.80
CA ASP A 25 17.52 -10.35 22.00
C ASP A 25 17.19 -11.32 23.16
N GLU A 26 16.65 -10.79 24.26
CA GLU A 26 16.25 -11.61 25.41
C GLU A 26 15.01 -12.46 25.07
N ALA A 27 14.04 -11.89 24.36
CA ALA A 27 12.86 -12.61 23.90
C ALA A 27 13.25 -13.78 22.99
N LEU A 28 14.15 -13.56 22.02
CA LEU A 28 14.69 -14.61 21.14
C LEU A 28 15.41 -15.70 21.94
N ALA A 29 16.22 -15.33 22.94
CA ALA A 29 16.89 -16.31 23.80
C ALA A 29 15.90 -17.19 24.58
N TRP A 30 14.80 -16.60 25.06
CA TRP A 30 13.73 -17.37 25.72
C TRP A 30 12.95 -18.26 24.75
N LEU A 31 12.68 -17.80 23.53
CA LEU A 31 12.05 -18.62 22.49
C LEU A 31 12.94 -19.80 22.10
N ASP A 32 14.26 -19.60 22.00
CA ASP A 32 15.21 -20.69 21.78
C ASP A 32 15.19 -21.72 22.91
N GLU A 33 15.10 -21.28 24.17
CA GLU A 33 14.93 -22.18 25.32
C GLU A 33 13.59 -22.92 25.29
N ALA A 34 12.51 -22.24 24.89
CA ALA A 34 11.20 -22.87 24.69
C ALA A 34 11.30 -23.97 23.63
N LEU A 35 11.89 -23.68 22.47
CA LEU A 35 12.07 -24.63 21.36
C LEU A 35 13.05 -25.77 21.69
N ARG A 36 14.02 -25.56 22.59
CA ARG A 36 14.84 -26.66 23.15
C ARG A 36 14.01 -27.61 24.01
N ALA A 37 13.07 -27.09 24.80
CA ALA A 37 12.18 -27.90 25.63
C ALA A 37 11.10 -28.61 24.81
N TYR A 38 10.57 -27.95 23.78
CA TYR A 38 9.56 -28.49 22.88
C TYR A 38 9.76 -27.98 21.43
N PRO A 39 10.46 -28.75 20.58
CA PRO A 39 10.82 -28.32 19.23
C PRO A 39 9.66 -28.12 18.25
N ALA A 40 8.46 -28.61 18.59
CA ALA A 40 7.23 -28.48 17.79
C ALA A 40 6.26 -27.47 18.43
N GLY A 41 6.78 -26.45 19.11
CA GLY A 41 5.99 -25.37 19.71
C GLY A 41 5.60 -24.33 18.67
N ALA A 42 4.33 -24.34 18.24
CA ALA A 42 3.83 -23.42 17.22
C ALA A 42 3.86 -21.97 17.70
N GLU A 43 3.54 -21.70 18.98
CA GLU A 43 3.56 -20.36 19.56
C GLU A 43 4.99 -19.79 19.59
N ALA A 44 5.97 -20.61 19.95
CA ALA A 44 7.37 -20.17 19.98
C ALA A 44 7.93 -19.91 18.58
N HIS A 45 7.56 -20.73 17.58
CA HIS A 45 7.89 -20.45 16.19
C HIS A 45 7.24 -19.16 15.69
N ASN A 46 5.95 -18.95 15.97
CA ASN A 46 5.26 -17.74 15.57
C ASN A 46 5.87 -16.49 16.22
N GLY A 47 6.09 -16.51 17.54
CA GLY A 47 6.70 -15.37 18.25
C GLY A 47 8.11 -15.07 17.77
N ARG A 48 8.87 -16.10 17.35
CA ARG A 48 10.18 -15.88 16.73
C ARG A 48 10.05 -15.25 15.35
N GLY A 49 9.08 -15.69 14.56
CA GLY A 49 8.76 -15.10 13.26
C GLY A 49 8.38 -13.62 13.35
N GLU A 50 7.55 -13.24 14.33
CA GLU A 50 7.16 -11.85 14.58
C GLU A 50 8.38 -10.96 14.88
N ILE A 51 9.24 -11.38 15.81
CA ILE A 51 10.46 -10.61 16.15
C ILE A 51 11.40 -10.49 14.95
N LEU A 52 11.58 -11.58 14.18
CA LEU A 52 12.43 -11.54 12.99
C LEU A 52 11.87 -10.62 11.91
N TRP A 53 10.54 -10.55 11.77
CA TRP A 53 9.89 -9.63 10.85
C TRP A 53 10.10 -8.18 11.28
N ASP A 54 9.91 -7.86 12.56
CA ASP A 54 10.20 -6.53 13.11
C ASP A 54 11.66 -6.09 12.90
N GLU A 55 12.60 -7.05 12.86
CA GLU A 55 14.02 -6.82 12.54
C GLU A 55 14.33 -6.71 11.03
N GLY A 56 13.33 -6.86 10.16
CA GLY A 56 13.47 -6.85 8.69
C GLY A 56 14.08 -8.14 8.11
N ARG A 57 14.14 -9.23 8.88
CA ARG A 57 14.69 -10.53 8.46
C ARG A 57 13.60 -11.39 7.82
N ILE A 58 13.07 -10.89 6.70
CA ILE A 58 11.83 -11.36 6.06
C ILE A 58 11.85 -12.86 5.71
N ASP A 59 12.94 -13.36 5.11
CA ASP A 59 13.05 -14.77 4.74
C ASP A 59 13.05 -15.71 5.97
N GLU A 60 13.69 -15.29 7.06
CA GLU A 60 13.75 -16.06 8.29
C GLU A 60 12.39 -16.03 9.02
N ALA A 61 11.71 -14.89 9.02
CA ALA A 61 10.36 -14.76 9.55
C ALA A 61 9.38 -15.68 8.80
N ALA A 62 9.41 -15.67 7.47
CA ALA A 62 8.62 -16.56 6.63
C ALA A 62 8.84 -18.03 7.00
N HIS A 63 10.10 -18.44 7.17
CA HIS A 63 10.45 -19.80 7.55
C HIS A 63 9.90 -20.18 8.94
N GLU A 64 9.96 -19.28 9.91
CA GLU A 64 9.43 -19.54 11.25
C GLU A 64 7.90 -19.65 11.27
N PHE A 65 7.18 -18.85 10.49
CA PHE A 65 5.73 -19.01 10.35
C PHE A 65 5.38 -20.35 9.69
N GLU A 66 6.13 -20.80 8.67
CA GLU A 66 5.93 -22.14 8.09
C GLU A 66 6.16 -23.25 9.10
N ARG A 67 7.18 -23.11 9.96
CA ARG A 67 7.43 -24.08 11.03
C ARG A 67 6.32 -24.09 12.08
N ALA A 68 5.74 -22.94 12.40
CA ALA A 68 4.58 -22.86 13.29
C ALA A 68 3.36 -23.58 12.69
N ILE A 69 3.06 -23.34 11.40
CA ILE A 69 1.97 -24.01 10.68
C ILE A 69 2.21 -25.52 10.57
N LEU A 70 3.45 -25.96 10.34
CA LEU A 70 3.80 -27.38 10.30
C LEU A 70 3.65 -28.06 11.68
N ALA A 71 3.99 -27.33 12.75
CA ALA A 71 3.90 -27.82 14.12
C ALA A 71 2.43 -27.96 14.57
N ASP A 72 1.59 -26.98 14.26
CA ASP A 72 0.14 -27.05 14.45
C ASP A 72 -0.59 -26.35 13.30
N SER A 73 -1.18 -27.15 12.39
CA SER A 73 -1.89 -26.64 11.23
C SER A 73 -3.10 -25.77 11.61
N LYS A 74 -3.62 -25.89 12.84
CA LYS A 74 -4.77 -25.13 13.35
C LYS A 74 -4.38 -23.86 14.08
N PHE A 75 -3.09 -23.58 14.22
CA PHE A 75 -2.61 -22.37 14.87
C PHE A 75 -2.77 -21.16 13.94
N THR A 76 -3.96 -20.57 13.93
CA THR A 76 -4.35 -19.58 12.92
C THR A 76 -3.51 -18.31 12.94
N ALA A 77 -2.94 -17.92 14.10
CA ALA A 77 -2.08 -16.73 14.19
C ALA A 77 -0.88 -16.83 13.22
N ALA A 78 -0.24 -17.99 13.10
CA ALA A 78 0.87 -18.17 12.16
C ALA A 78 0.43 -18.09 10.69
N HIS A 79 -0.80 -18.52 10.37
CA HIS A 79 -1.34 -18.35 9.02
C HIS A 79 -1.61 -16.88 8.71
N LEU A 80 -2.19 -16.13 9.65
CA LEU A 80 -2.47 -14.70 9.50
C LEU A 80 -1.17 -13.91 9.32
N ASN A 81 -0.20 -14.11 10.20
CA ASN A 81 1.11 -13.46 10.12
C ASN A 81 1.83 -13.79 8.81
N ARG A 82 1.77 -15.05 8.36
CA ARG A 82 2.35 -15.43 7.06
C ARG A 82 1.65 -14.74 5.89
N ILE A 83 0.32 -14.68 5.90
CA ILE A 83 -0.45 -13.99 4.85
C ILE A 83 -0.12 -12.51 4.82
N GLU A 84 -0.02 -11.87 5.99
CA GLU A 84 0.31 -10.45 6.07
C GLU A 84 1.74 -10.18 5.59
N LEU A 85 2.72 -10.99 6.00
CA LEU A 85 4.09 -10.93 5.48
C LEU A 85 4.14 -11.06 3.95
N MET A 86 3.32 -11.94 3.38
CA MET A 86 3.23 -12.12 1.92
C MET A 86 2.71 -10.87 1.22
N ILE A 87 1.81 -10.12 1.85
CA ILE A 87 1.23 -8.90 1.31
C ILE A 87 2.22 -7.73 1.46
N GLU A 88 2.71 -7.49 2.67
CA GLU A 88 3.49 -6.29 3.00
C GLU A 88 4.92 -6.33 2.47
N GLU A 89 5.57 -7.50 2.51
CA GLU A 89 7.02 -7.58 2.30
C GLU A 89 7.40 -8.29 1.00
N LEU A 90 6.58 -9.25 0.57
CA LEU A 90 6.92 -10.15 -0.54
C LEU A 90 6.17 -9.83 -1.84
N ALA A 91 5.21 -8.91 -1.82
CA ALA A 91 4.30 -8.62 -2.92
C ALA A 91 3.65 -9.89 -3.54
N ALA A 92 3.46 -10.93 -2.72
CA ALA A 92 2.96 -12.24 -3.14
C ALA A 92 1.42 -12.31 -3.04
N TYR A 93 0.74 -11.35 -3.66
CA TYR A 93 -0.68 -11.08 -3.46
C TYR A 93 -1.58 -12.25 -3.87
N GLU A 94 -1.35 -12.86 -5.03
CA GLU A 94 -2.16 -14.00 -5.51
C GLU A 94 -2.02 -15.20 -4.58
N SER A 95 -0.80 -15.47 -4.11
CA SER A 95 -0.55 -16.53 -3.15
C SER A 95 -1.24 -16.23 -1.81
N ALA A 96 -1.27 -14.97 -1.37
CA ALA A 96 -1.98 -14.55 -0.16
C ALA A 96 -3.50 -14.74 -0.31
N LEU A 97 -4.07 -14.41 -1.49
CA LEU A 97 -5.49 -14.65 -1.80
C LEU A 97 -5.85 -16.13 -1.70
N GLU A 98 -5.03 -17.02 -2.26
CA GLU A 98 -5.23 -18.46 -2.16
C GLU A 98 -5.26 -18.93 -0.70
N ARG A 99 -4.29 -18.50 0.12
CA ARG A 99 -4.21 -18.88 1.54
C ARG A 99 -5.42 -18.38 2.32
N CYS A 100 -5.88 -17.15 2.05
CA CYS A 100 -7.13 -16.62 2.59
C CYS A 100 -8.34 -17.49 2.23
N ASP A 101 -8.45 -17.92 0.97
CA ASP A 101 -9.55 -18.81 0.52
C ASP A 101 -9.50 -20.20 1.17
N GLU A 102 -8.30 -20.74 1.38
CA GLU A 102 -8.12 -21.99 2.11
C GLU A 102 -8.59 -21.88 3.56
N LEU A 103 -8.21 -20.82 4.28
CA LEU A 103 -8.69 -20.56 5.64
C LEU A 103 -10.21 -20.40 5.71
N LEU A 104 -10.80 -19.64 4.77
CA LEU A 104 -12.24 -19.34 4.78
C LEU A 104 -13.10 -20.54 4.38
N SER A 105 -12.63 -21.38 3.45
CA SER A 105 -13.36 -22.56 3.00
C SER A 105 -13.49 -23.62 4.09
N GLY A 106 -12.46 -23.76 4.93
CA GLY A 106 -12.37 -24.78 5.96
C GLY A 106 -12.15 -26.18 5.37
N ARG A 107 -11.13 -26.89 5.87
CA ARG A 107 -10.82 -28.29 5.56
C ARG A 107 -10.76 -29.10 6.85
N ALA A 108 -10.69 -30.44 6.75
CA ALA A 108 -10.64 -31.31 7.93
C ALA A 108 -9.46 -30.99 8.88
N GLU A 109 -8.33 -30.56 8.33
CA GLU A 109 -7.09 -30.23 9.05
C GLU A 109 -6.99 -28.75 9.46
N LEU A 110 -7.81 -27.89 8.86
CA LEU A 110 -7.88 -26.45 9.09
C LEU A 110 -9.36 -26.03 9.09
N PRO A 111 -10.09 -26.23 10.21
CA PRO A 111 -11.51 -25.95 10.24
C PRO A 111 -11.77 -24.46 10.00
N ARG A 112 -12.99 -24.14 9.55
CA ARG A 112 -13.37 -22.75 9.33
C ARG A 112 -13.18 -21.93 10.63
N PRO A 113 -12.49 -20.78 10.57
CA PRO A 113 -12.16 -20.01 11.76
C PRO A 113 -13.39 -19.42 12.43
N GLU A 114 -13.25 -19.03 13.69
CA GLU A 114 -14.28 -18.27 14.41
C GLU A 114 -14.50 -16.88 13.78
N THR A 115 -15.58 -16.19 14.16
CA THR A 115 -16.01 -14.94 13.52
C THR A 115 -14.96 -13.83 13.57
N SER A 116 -14.23 -13.69 14.68
CA SER A 116 -13.18 -12.67 14.83
C SER A 116 -12.05 -12.89 13.83
N VAL A 117 -11.54 -14.13 13.79
CA VAL A 117 -10.48 -14.54 12.87
C VAL A 117 -10.96 -14.48 11.41
N GLN A 118 -12.21 -14.84 11.11
CA GLN A 118 -12.77 -14.64 9.77
C GLN A 118 -12.74 -13.17 9.33
N ALA A 119 -13.01 -12.23 10.25
CA ALA A 119 -12.96 -10.81 9.93
C ALA A 119 -11.55 -10.36 9.56
N GLU A 120 -10.55 -10.84 10.29
CA GLU A 120 -9.13 -10.60 10.01
C GLU A 120 -8.70 -11.20 8.66
N VAL A 121 -9.13 -12.43 8.34
CA VAL A 121 -8.90 -13.01 7.01
C VAL A 121 -9.60 -12.21 5.90
N TYR A 122 -10.80 -11.69 6.12
CA TYR A 122 -11.43 -10.79 5.13
C TYR A 122 -10.65 -9.49 4.96
N TYR A 123 -10.08 -8.94 6.03
CA TYR A 123 -9.24 -7.75 5.97
C TYR A 123 -7.95 -8.00 5.20
N LEU A 124 -7.21 -9.06 5.51
CA LEU A 124 -5.99 -9.43 4.77
C LEU A 124 -6.30 -9.74 3.30
N LYS A 125 -7.39 -10.47 3.03
CA LYS A 125 -7.83 -10.72 1.64
C LYS A 125 -8.21 -9.41 0.92
N SER A 126 -8.82 -8.46 1.61
CA SER A 126 -9.11 -7.13 1.07
C SER A 126 -7.83 -6.37 0.70
N LYS A 127 -6.79 -6.41 1.56
CA LYS A 127 -5.48 -5.83 1.27
C LYS A 127 -4.84 -6.45 0.03
N ALA A 128 -4.84 -7.79 -0.07
CA ALA A 128 -4.31 -8.47 -1.25
C ALA A 128 -5.08 -8.10 -2.54
N LEU A 129 -6.42 -7.96 -2.48
CA LEU A 129 -7.23 -7.51 -3.61
C LEU A 129 -6.93 -6.07 -4.03
N PHE A 130 -6.67 -5.19 -3.05
CA PHE A 130 -6.28 -3.80 -3.31
C PHE A 130 -5.00 -3.71 -4.15
N TYR A 131 -3.97 -4.51 -3.82
CA TYR A 131 -2.71 -4.48 -4.56
C TYR A 131 -2.76 -5.10 -5.96
N VAL A 132 -3.76 -5.95 -6.24
CA VAL A 132 -4.03 -6.47 -7.60
C VAL A 132 -5.09 -5.65 -8.35
N ASP A 133 -5.40 -4.44 -7.86
CA ASP A 133 -6.36 -3.48 -8.43
C ASP A 133 -7.82 -3.96 -8.50
N ASP A 134 -8.20 -4.99 -7.73
CA ASP A 134 -9.61 -5.37 -7.54
C ASP A 134 -10.22 -4.56 -6.37
N LEU A 135 -10.36 -3.25 -6.59
CA LEU A 135 -10.84 -2.31 -5.58
C LEU A 135 -12.29 -2.59 -5.14
N GLU A 136 -13.15 -3.08 -6.05
CA GLU A 136 -14.54 -3.45 -5.73
C GLU A 136 -14.61 -4.74 -4.89
N GLY A 137 -13.75 -5.71 -5.17
CA GLY A 137 -13.57 -6.88 -4.30
C GLY A 137 -13.00 -6.49 -2.93
N ALA A 138 -12.02 -5.59 -2.90
CA ALA A 138 -11.42 -5.08 -1.67
C ALA A 138 -12.44 -4.39 -0.77
N ILE A 139 -13.23 -3.44 -1.30
CA ILE A 139 -14.27 -2.72 -0.52
C ILE A 139 -15.35 -3.66 0.00
N PHE A 140 -15.73 -4.67 -0.78
CA PHE A 140 -16.69 -5.68 -0.35
C PHE A 140 -16.19 -6.46 0.88
N LEU A 141 -14.92 -6.89 0.87
CA LEU A 141 -14.35 -7.70 1.93
C LEU A 141 -14.06 -6.91 3.21
N VAL A 142 -13.53 -5.68 3.12
CA VAL A 142 -13.30 -4.85 4.33
C VAL A 142 -14.62 -4.50 5.03
N ARG A 143 -15.69 -4.22 4.27
CA ARG A 143 -17.04 -4.03 4.81
C ARG A 143 -17.58 -5.30 5.46
N ARG A 144 -17.26 -6.46 4.91
CA ARG A 144 -17.63 -7.76 5.50
C ARG A 144 -16.88 -8.01 6.80
N ALA A 145 -15.61 -7.62 6.91
CA ALA A 145 -14.84 -7.65 8.15
C ALA A 145 -15.51 -6.79 9.23
N ASN A 146 -15.77 -5.51 8.94
CA ASN A 146 -16.48 -4.60 9.83
C ASN A 146 -17.87 -5.11 10.24
N LYS A 147 -18.62 -5.74 9.33
CA LYS A 147 -19.92 -6.33 9.65
C LYS A 147 -19.81 -7.50 10.63
N ALA A 148 -18.72 -8.27 10.58
CA ALA A 148 -18.54 -9.47 11.40
C ALA A 148 -18.21 -9.13 12.87
N VAL A 149 -17.41 -8.09 13.11
CA VAL A 149 -16.90 -7.74 14.45
C VAL A 149 -17.25 -6.33 14.92
N GLY A 150 -18.09 -5.61 14.17
CA GLY A 150 -18.32 -4.18 14.38
C GLY A 150 -17.24 -3.32 13.71
N MET A 151 -17.50 -2.01 13.58
CA MET A 151 -16.53 -1.08 13.01
C MET A 151 -15.25 -1.06 13.84
N GLN A 152 -14.14 -1.47 13.23
CA GLN A 152 -12.80 -1.39 13.80
C GLN A 152 -12.04 -0.25 13.13
N PRO A 153 -11.31 0.61 13.88
CA PRO A 153 -10.58 1.73 13.29
C PRO A 153 -9.64 1.32 12.15
N VAL A 154 -8.92 0.21 12.29
CA VAL A 154 -8.00 -0.31 11.25
C VAL A 154 -8.75 -0.66 9.96
N TYR A 155 -9.88 -1.37 10.06
CA TYR A 155 -10.67 -1.75 8.88
C TYR A 155 -11.35 -0.54 8.25
N SER A 156 -11.86 0.39 9.06
CA SER A 156 -12.50 1.62 8.56
C SER A 156 -11.50 2.59 7.94
N ALA A 157 -10.26 2.65 8.45
CA ALA A 157 -9.16 3.38 7.83
C ALA A 157 -8.90 2.87 6.40
N PHE A 158 -8.76 1.54 6.27
CA PHE A 158 -8.53 0.90 4.98
C PHE A 158 -9.74 1.01 4.03
N GLU A 159 -10.97 0.93 4.56
CA GLU A 159 -12.18 1.24 3.78
C GLU A 159 -12.13 2.67 3.20
N GLY A 160 -11.69 3.65 3.99
CA GLY A 160 -11.50 5.03 3.54
C GLY A 160 -10.48 5.15 2.40
N GLN A 161 -9.34 4.44 2.52
CA GLN A 161 -8.32 4.37 1.48
C GLN A 161 -8.87 3.76 0.17
N ILE A 162 -9.56 2.62 0.25
CA ILE A 162 -10.15 1.98 -0.94
C ILE A 162 -11.19 2.91 -1.59
N LEU A 163 -12.04 3.57 -0.79
CA LEU A 163 -13.04 4.50 -1.31
C LEU A 163 -12.40 5.73 -1.97
N PHE A 164 -11.25 6.18 -1.46
CA PHE A 164 -10.47 7.23 -2.11
C PHE A 164 -9.96 6.76 -3.47
N GLU A 165 -9.33 5.57 -3.56
CA GLU A 165 -8.85 5.02 -4.84
C GLU A 165 -10.00 4.81 -5.85
N LEU A 166 -11.18 4.40 -5.39
CA LEU A 166 -12.40 4.30 -6.22
C LEU A 166 -12.98 5.66 -6.65
N GLY A 167 -12.43 6.78 -6.22
CA GLY A 167 -12.98 8.12 -6.48
C GLY A 167 -14.29 8.44 -5.73
N ARG A 168 -14.68 7.61 -4.76
CA ARG A 168 -15.92 7.72 -3.96
C ARG A 168 -15.73 8.64 -2.76
N TYR A 169 -15.29 9.87 -3.00
CA TYR A 169 -14.78 10.79 -1.98
C TYR A 169 -15.80 11.13 -0.89
N GLU A 170 -17.08 11.32 -1.22
CA GLU A 170 -18.09 11.68 -0.22
C GLU A 170 -18.37 10.52 0.75
N GLU A 171 -18.23 9.27 0.30
CA GLU A 171 -18.27 8.10 1.18
C GLU A 171 -17.00 7.97 2.01
N ALA A 172 -15.84 8.16 1.38
CA ALA A 172 -14.54 8.13 2.05
C ALA A 172 -14.50 9.15 3.20
N GLN A 173 -14.95 10.39 2.98
CA GLN A 173 -14.98 11.45 3.99
C GLN A 173 -15.77 11.00 5.21
N ARG A 174 -16.99 10.49 5.03
CA ARG A 174 -17.83 10.05 6.16
C ARG A 174 -17.18 8.94 6.98
N VAL A 175 -16.57 7.95 6.30
CA VAL A 175 -15.91 6.83 6.98
C VAL A 175 -14.66 7.32 7.72
N LEU A 176 -13.84 8.15 7.09
CA LEU A 176 -12.61 8.66 7.68
C LEU A 176 -12.87 9.63 8.83
N GLU A 177 -13.81 10.56 8.72
CA GLU A 177 -14.22 11.46 9.81
C GLU A 177 -14.70 10.69 11.04
N HIS A 178 -15.54 9.66 10.83
CA HIS A 178 -15.96 8.79 11.91
C HIS A 178 -14.77 8.03 12.52
N THR A 179 -13.84 7.55 11.68
CA THR A 179 -12.64 6.85 12.15
C THR A 179 -11.73 7.75 12.98
N VAL A 180 -11.51 9.01 12.56
CA VAL A 180 -10.77 10.03 13.33
C VAL A 180 -11.45 10.33 14.67
N SER A 181 -12.79 10.24 14.74
CA SER A 181 -13.50 10.43 16.01
C SER A 181 -13.28 9.28 17.02
N LEU A 182 -12.95 8.08 16.52
CA LEU A 182 -12.65 6.89 17.33
C LEU A 182 -11.16 6.85 17.73
N ASP A 183 -10.29 7.24 16.80
CA ASP A 183 -8.85 7.32 17.00
C ASP A 183 -8.30 8.67 16.48
N PRO A 184 -8.26 9.70 17.35
CA PRO A 184 -7.81 11.04 16.97
C PRO A 184 -6.30 11.16 16.73
N ASP A 185 -5.50 10.16 17.10
CA ASP A 185 -4.04 10.24 17.01
C ASP A 185 -3.49 9.39 15.84
N SER A 186 -4.37 8.82 15.02
CA SER A 186 -3.98 8.10 13.81
C SER A 186 -3.59 9.04 12.67
N ALA A 187 -2.28 9.29 12.54
CA ALA A 187 -1.71 10.09 11.45
C ALA A 187 -2.13 9.59 10.06
N HIS A 188 -2.16 8.28 9.85
CA HIS A 188 -2.59 7.63 8.61
C HIS A 188 -4.02 8.01 8.20
N VAL A 189 -4.98 7.87 9.13
CA VAL A 189 -6.40 8.17 8.84
C VAL A 189 -6.58 9.65 8.54
N ILE A 190 -5.89 10.51 9.29
CA ILE A 190 -5.95 11.97 9.09
C ILE A 190 -5.33 12.36 7.75
N TYR A 191 -4.24 11.72 7.34
CA TYR A 191 -3.63 11.94 6.03
C TYR A 191 -4.59 11.56 4.89
N TYR A 192 -5.22 10.38 4.95
CA TYR A 192 -6.22 9.98 3.96
C TYR A 192 -7.45 10.89 3.98
N LEU A 193 -7.86 11.41 5.14
CA LEU A 193 -8.90 12.44 5.21
C LEU A 193 -8.46 13.72 4.49
N GLY A 194 -7.19 14.12 4.64
CA GLY A 194 -6.60 15.23 3.89
C GLY A 194 -6.64 15.01 2.38
N LEU A 195 -6.27 13.82 1.90
CA LEU A 195 -6.37 13.45 0.48
C LEU A 195 -7.81 13.57 -0.04
N VAL A 196 -8.79 13.11 0.74
CA VAL A 196 -10.22 13.21 0.39
C VAL A 196 -10.71 14.65 0.42
N LEU A 197 -10.34 15.43 1.44
CA LEU A 197 -10.69 16.84 1.55
C LEU A 197 -10.06 17.64 0.40
N GLU A 198 -8.86 17.30 -0.06
CA GLU A 198 -8.25 17.96 -1.23
C GLU A 198 -9.14 17.85 -2.49
N ARG A 199 -10.00 16.82 -2.57
CA ARG A 199 -10.98 16.59 -3.65
C ARG A 199 -12.33 17.27 -3.44
N LEU A 200 -12.67 17.65 -2.22
CA LEU A 200 -14.02 18.09 -1.83
C LEU A 200 -14.06 19.50 -1.23
N ASP A 201 -13.07 19.80 -0.39
CA ASP A 201 -12.94 20.98 0.45
C ASP A 201 -11.45 21.30 0.67
N ALA A 202 -10.88 22.06 -0.27
CA ALA A 202 -9.46 22.39 -0.26
C ALA A 202 -9.04 23.26 0.95
N GLU A 203 -9.96 23.94 1.62
CA GLU A 203 -9.66 24.77 2.78
C GLU A 203 -9.23 23.90 3.97
N HIS A 204 -9.97 22.83 4.24
CA HIS A 204 -9.70 21.93 5.38
C HIS A 204 -8.63 20.87 5.09
N ALA A 205 -8.28 20.64 3.82
CA ALA A 205 -7.24 19.67 3.45
C ALA A 205 -5.86 20.01 4.05
N THR A 206 -5.49 21.29 4.05
CA THR A 206 -4.20 21.77 4.59
C THR A 206 -4.08 21.51 6.08
N GLU A 207 -5.17 21.72 6.83
CA GLU A 207 -5.21 21.44 8.28
C GLU A 207 -5.05 19.95 8.58
N ALA A 208 -5.68 19.09 7.77
CA ALA A 208 -5.55 17.64 7.89
C ALA A 208 -4.10 17.20 7.65
N PHE A 209 -3.46 17.65 6.56
CA PHE A 209 -2.05 17.32 6.30
C PHE A 209 -1.12 17.84 7.40
N ALA A 210 -1.32 19.06 7.89
CA ALA A 210 -0.54 19.60 9.01
C ALA A 210 -0.71 18.78 10.29
N ARG A 211 -1.91 18.28 10.57
CA ARG A 211 -2.16 17.42 11.73
C ARG A 211 -1.56 16.02 11.58
N ALA A 212 -1.65 15.42 10.39
CA ALA A 212 -0.99 14.13 10.11
C ALA A 212 0.53 14.26 10.26
N ASN A 213 1.12 15.30 9.68
CA ASN A 213 2.54 15.62 9.82
C ASN A 213 2.95 15.85 11.28
N ALA A 214 2.13 16.54 12.08
CA ALA A 214 2.45 16.79 13.49
C ALA A 214 2.50 15.51 14.34
N LEU A 215 1.75 14.47 13.95
CA LEU A 215 1.71 13.17 14.63
C LEU A 215 2.85 12.26 14.16
N ASP A 216 3.15 12.25 12.86
CA ASP A 216 4.26 11.49 12.28
C ASP A 216 4.89 12.25 11.09
N PRO A 217 5.87 13.12 11.36
CA PRO A 217 6.48 13.95 10.32
C PRO A 217 7.32 13.16 9.32
N HIS A 218 7.78 11.96 9.68
CA HIS A 218 8.64 11.15 8.85
C HIS A 218 7.84 10.42 7.76
N HIS A 219 6.67 9.88 8.10
CA HIS A 219 5.81 9.19 7.12
C HIS A 219 4.87 10.13 6.37
N TYR A 220 4.47 11.26 6.95
CA TYR A 220 3.54 12.21 6.34
C TYR A 220 4.18 13.61 6.22
N PRO A 221 5.16 13.80 5.34
CA PRO A 221 5.73 15.12 5.11
C PRO A 221 4.68 16.10 4.58
N LEU A 222 4.87 17.39 4.86
CA LEU A 222 4.05 18.43 4.24
C LEU A 222 4.33 18.52 2.74
N PRO A 223 3.32 18.81 1.90
CA PRO A 223 3.54 19.03 0.49
C PRO A 223 4.54 20.17 0.24
N LEU A 224 5.41 20.00 -0.76
CA LEU A 224 6.34 21.04 -1.21
C LEU A 224 5.60 22.32 -1.60
N GLU A 225 5.92 23.43 -0.94
CA GLU A 225 5.40 24.76 -1.30
C GLU A 225 6.12 25.27 -2.55
N ILE A 226 5.37 25.41 -3.65
CA ILE A 226 5.90 25.88 -4.93
C ILE A 226 4.85 26.72 -5.67
N SER A 227 5.29 27.76 -6.38
CA SER A 227 4.40 28.55 -7.23
C SER A 227 4.10 27.81 -8.53
N THR A 228 2.95 28.09 -9.17
CA THR A 228 2.62 27.53 -10.48
C THR A 228 3.71 27.80 -11.51
N GLN A 229 4.29 29.01 -11.50
CA GLN A 229 5.35 29.39 -12.43
C GLN A 229 6.64 28.58 -12.20
N ASP A 230 7.04 28.38 -10.94
CA ASP A 230 8.24 27.61 -10.62
C ASP A 230 8.05 26.12 -10.92
N PHE A 231 6.83 25.60 -10.75
CA PHE A 231 6.50 24.23 -11.12
C PHE A 231 6.54 24.03 -12.65
N GLU A 232 5.94 24.93 -13.43
CA GLU A 232 6.02 24.90 -14.89
C GLU A 232 7.47 24.97 -15.39
N GLN A 233 8.30 25.78 -14.73
CA GLN A 233 9.73 25.83 -15.02
C GLN A 233 10.46 24.54 -14.65
N ALA A 234 10.07 23.87 -13.56
CA ALA A 234 10.59 22.56 -13.19
C ALA A 234 10.21 21.49 -14.24
N VAL A 235 8.97 21.51 -14.75
CA VAL A 235 8.52 20.63 -15.84
C VAL A 235 9.34 20.86 -17.11
N ALA A 236 9.54 22.11 -17.52
CA ALA A 236 10.37 22.44 -18.68
C ALA A 236 11.81 21.94 -18.51
N THR A 237 12.38 22.14 -17.32
CA THR A 237 13.74 21.68 -17.00
C THR A 237 13.84 20.15 -17.02
N ALA A 238 12.83 19.46 -16.48
CA ALA A 238 12.74 18.00 -16.54
C ALA A 238 12.72 17.50 -17.98
N ILE A 239 11.89 18.10 -18.85
CA ILE A 239 11.83 17.75 -20.28
C ILE A 239 13.18 18.00 -20.96
N ASP A 240 13.83 19.13 -20.69
CA ASP A 240 15.14 19.46 -21.26
C ASP A 240 16.24 18.47 -20.83
N ASN A 241 16.12 17.86 -19.66
CA ASN A 241 17.05 16.85 -19.14
C ASN A 241 16.83 15.45 -19.73
N LEU A 242 15.68 15.17 -20.34
CA LEU A 242 15.40 13.86 -20.95
C LEU A 242 16.37 13.55 -22.09
N PRO A 243 16.71 12.25 -22.34
CA PRO A 243 17.42 11.83 -23.54
C PRO A 243 16.88 12.43 -24.84
N ARG A 244 17.77 12.79 -25.78
CA ARG A 244 17.40 13.41 -27.07
C ARG A 244 16.34 12.60 -27.85
N SER A 245 16.46 11.28 -27.84
CA SER A 245 15.51 10.36 -28.47
C SER A 245 14.07 10.56 -27.98
N ILE A 246 13.90 10.88 -26.70
CA ILE A 246 12.60 11.09 -26.06
C ILE A 246 12.10 12.50 -26.35
N ARG A 247 12.98 13.50 -26.24
CA ARG A 247 12.62 14.90 -26.54
C ARG A 247 12.14 15.07 -27.99
N ASP A 248 12.80 14.41 -28.93
CA ASP A 248 12.38 14.42 -30.34
C ASP A 248 11.00 13.76 -30.52
N TYR A 249 10.65 12.78 -29.68
CA TYR A 249 9.36 12.11 -29.71
C TYR A 249 8.22 12.99 -29.20
N ILE A 250 8.43 13.68 -28.06
CA ILE A 250 7.41 14.53 -27.44
C ILE A 250 7.41 15.98 -27.94
N ALA A 251 8.22 16.32 -28.94
CA ALA A 251 8.35 17.68 -29.44
C ALA A 251 7.02 18.32 -29.86
N ASP A 252 6.09 17.52 -30.37
CA ASP A 252 4.75 17.95 -30.81
C ASP A 252 3.62 17.50 -29.85
N VAL A 253 3.96 16.94 -28.69
CA VAL A 253 3.00 16.45 -27.68
C VAL A 253 2.84 17.52 -26.59
N PRO A 254 1.68 18.17 -26.46
CA PRO A 254 1.45 19.13 -25.39
C PRO A 254 1.61 18.49 -24.01
N VAL A 255 2.34 19.19 -23.13
CA VAL A 255 2.42 18.86 -21.71
C VAL A 255 1.49 19.81 -20.95
N LEU A 256 0.46 19.26 -20.33
CA LEU A 256 -0.54 19.99 -19.56
C LEU A 256 -0.27 19.82 -18.07
N VAL A 257 -0.22 20.94 -17.35
CA VAL A 257 -0.05 20.96 -15.91
C VAL A 257 -1.40 21.26 -15.27
N GLU A 258 -1.86 20.35 -14.42
CA GLU A 258 -3.13 20.45 -13.70
C GLU A 258 -2.89 20.22 -12.21
N ASP A 259 -3.74 20.75 -11.33
CA ASP A 259 -3.58 20.53 -9.89
C ASP A 259 -3.70 19.03 -9.53
N LEU A 260 -4.71 18.36 -10.08
CA LEU A 260 -5.09 16.97 -9.78
C LEU A 260 -5.77 16.32 -10.99
N PRO A 261 -5.72 14.98 -11.12
CA PRO A 261 -6.51 14.26 -12.12
C PRO A 261 -8.00 14.42 -11.84
N SER A 262 -8.79 14.69 -12.89
CA SER A 262 -10.24 14.84 -12.78
C SER A 262 -10.91 13.50 -12.44
N ARG A 263 -12.11 13.53 -11.83
CA ARG A 263 -12.88 12.30 -11.55
C ARG A 263 -13.20 11.51 -12.82
N GLU A 264 -13.49 12.21 -13.91
CA GLU A 264 -13.77 11.60 -15.20
C GLU A 264 -12.53 10.90 -15.75
N LEU A 265 -11.36 11.54 -15.67
CA LEU A 265 -10.10 10.95 -16.11
C LEU A 265 -9.76 9.69 -15.32
N ILE A 266 -9.86 9.75 -13.99
CA ILE A 266 -9.64 8.60 -13.08
C ILE A 266 -10.52 7.41 -13.48
N ALA A 267 -11.81 7.67 -13.71
CA ALA A 267 -12.79 6.63 -14.03
C ALA A 267 -12.62 6.07 -15.46
N THR A 268 -12.33 6.93 -16.43
CA THR A 268 -12.19 6.51 -17.84
C THR A 268 -10.90 5.72 -18.06
N GLU A 269 -9.81 6.12 -17.42
CA GLU A 269 -8.49 5.53 -17.62
C GLU A 269 -8.19 4.41 -16.61
N ASN A 270 -9.08 4.22 -15.62
CA ASN A 270 -8.92 3.26 -14.52
C ASN A 270 -7.55 3.39 -13.84
N VAL A 271 -7.26 4.61 -13.37
CA VAL A 271 -5.97 4.98 -12.77
C VAL A 271 -6.18 5.50 -11.36
N SER A 272 -5.19 5.31 -10.50
CA SER A 272 -5.24 5.86 -9.14
C SER A 272 -5.45 7.38 -9.16
N PRO A 273 -6.23 7.97 -8.24
CA PRO A 273 -6.26 9.41 -8.05
C PRO A 273 -4.89 10.01 -7.72
N GLN A 274 -3.93 9.20 -7.26
CA GLN A 274 -2.59 9.62 -6.85
C GLN A 274 -1.55 9.59 -7.98
N ILE A 275 -1.93 9.21 -9.21
CA ILE A 275 -1.00 9.23 -10.34
C ILE A 275 -0.28 10.57 -10.48
N LEU A 276 1.00 10.51 -10.81
CA LEU A 276 1.84 11.70 -10.94
C LEU A 276 1.67 12.33 -12.32
N GLY A 277 1.58 11.52 -13.36
CA GLY A 277 1.27 11.95 -14.71
C GLY A 277 0.40 10.94 -15.43
N LEU A 278 -0.01 11.28 -16.64
CA LEU A 278 -0.74 10.40 -17.52
C LEU A 278 -0.52 10.79 -18.98
N PHE A 279 -0.14 9.84 -19.83
CA PHE A 279 -0.27 10.01 -21.27
C PHE A 279 -1.71 9.74 -21.74
N VAL A 280 -2.33 10.69 -22.45
CA VAL A 280 -3.65 10.51 -23.07
C VAL A 280 -3.52 10.66 -24.57
N GLY A 281 -3.86 9.62 -25.33
CA GLY A 281 -3.76 9.62 -26.80
C GLY A 281 -4.19 8.29 -27.43
N SER A 282 -4.28 8.26 -28.76
CA SER A 282 -4.61 7.03 -29.50
C SER A 282 -3.32 6.28 -29.85
N PRO A 283 -3.10 5.02 -29.42
CA PRO A 283 -1.89 4.26 -29.77
C PRO A 283 -1.69 4.19 -31.29
N ARG A 284 -0.48 4.51 -31.78
CA ARG A 284 -0.19 4.60 -33.24
C ARG A 284 -0.36 3.27 -33.99
N THR A 285 -0.52 2.14 -33.30
CA THR A 285 -0.82 0.82 -33.90
C THR A 285 -2.25 0.70 -34.44
N GLU A 286 -3.17 1.60 -34.06
CA GLU A 286 -4.60 1.54 -34.43
C GLU A 286 -5.09 2.74 -35.24
N ALA A 287 -4.20 3.58 -35.78
CA ALA A 287 -4.56 4.76 -36.55
C ALA A 287 -5.30 4.43 -37.87
N SER A 288 -6.61 4.19 -37.78
CA SER A 288 -7.51 4.12 -38.93
C SER A 288 -7.88 5.55 -39.38
N THR A 289 -8.05 5.74 -40.68
CA THR A 289 -8.26 7.02 -41.38
C THR A 289 -9.58 7.76 -41.07
N THR A 290 -10.21 7.50 -39.92
CA THR A 290 -11.57 7.95 -39.60
C THR A 290 -11.73 8.57 -38.20
N SER A 291 -10.65 8.75 -37.44
CA SER A 291 -10.74 9.39 -36.12
C SER A 291 -11.08 10.88 -36.25
N GLN A 292 -12.18 11.28 -35.62
CA GLN A 292 -12.57 12.69 -35.47
C GLN A 292 -11.51 13.43 -34.66
N ALA A 293 -11.37 14.72 -34.92
CA ALA A 293 -10.29 15.62 -34.48
C ALA A 293 -10.24 15.94 -32.96
N LEU A 294 -10.48 14.98 -32.06
CA LEU A 294 -10.62 15.22 -30.62
C LEU A 294 -9.57 14.58 -29.71
N ASP A 295 -8.79 13.58 -30.16
CA ASP A 295 -7.72 12.99 -29.34
C ASP A 295 -6.35 13.40 -29.84
N LEU A 296 -5.93 14.61 -29.45
CA LEU A 296 -4.52 14.98 -29.53
C LEU A 296 -3.78 14.31 -28.37
N ASP A 297 -2.73 13.57 -28.72
CA ASP A 297 -1.73 13.04 -27.80
C ASP A 297 -1.27 14.15 -26.85
N ARG A 298 -1.30 13.91 -25.54
CA ARG A 298 -0.90 14.87 -24.51
C ARG A 298 -0.35 14.15 -23.28
N VAL A 299 0.58 14.79 -22.59
CA VAL A 299 1.06 14.36 -21.27
C VAL A 299 0.43 15.26 -20.23
N MET A 300 -0.29 14.69 -19.27
CA MET A 300 -0.82 15.39 -18.11
C MET A 300 0.15 15.22 -16.94
N ILE A 301 0.41 16.29 -16.19
CA ILE A 301 1.27 16.31 -15.00
C ILE A 301 0.47 16.93 -13.85
N PHE A 302 0.44 16.26 -12.70
CA PHE A 302 -0.40 16.64 -11.57
C PHE A 302 0.40 17.28 -10.43
N VAL A 303 0.24 18.59 -10.26
CA VAL A 303 1.03 19.42 -9.32
C VAL A 303 0.93 18.89 -7.90
N LYS A 304 -0.30 18.75 -7.38
CA LYS A 304 -0.49 18.41 -5.96
C LYS A 304 -0.02 17.00 -5.64
N ASN A 305 -0.03 16.08 -6.61
CA ASN A 305 0.46 14.73 -6.38
C ASN A 305 2.00 14.71 -6.33
N HIS A 306 2.67 15.47 -7.21
CA HIS A 306 4.12 15.62 -7.16
C HIS A 306 4.60 16.31 -5.88
N THR A 307 3.93 17.38 -5.44
CA THR A 307 4.36 18.10 -4.23
C THR A 307 4.21 17.26 -2.96
N LYS A 308 3.32 16.26 -2.94
CA LYS A 308 3.18 15.31 -1.82
C LYS A 308 4.31 14.28 -1.74
N VAL A 309 4.97 13.97 -2.85
CA VAL A 309 6.01 12.92 -2.90
C VAL A 309 7.44 13.47 -2.98
N CYS A 310 7.61 14.78 -3.21
CA CYS A 310 8.92 15.44 -3.32
C CYS A 310 9.18 16.33 -2.11
N ARG A 311 10.41 16.32 -1.58
CA ARG A 311 10.82 17.10 -0.40
C ARG A 311 11.41 18.45 -0.76
N ASP A 312 12.02 18.54 -1.93
CA ASP A 312 12.66 19.75 -2.44
C ASP A 312 12.58 19.87 -3.96
N HIS A 313 13.12 20.96 -4.49
CA HIS A 313 13.05 21.30 -5.91
C HIS A 313 13.92 20.39 -6.79
N GLU A 314 15.01 19.83 -6.24
CA GLU A 314 15.88 18.90 -6.97
C GLU A 314 15.16 17.56 -7.17
N GLU A 315 14.62 17.00 -6.08
CA GLU A 315 13.81 15.79 -6.10
C GLU A 315 12.58 15.96 -7.00
N LEU A 316 11.95 17.15 -7.01
CA LEU A 316 10.83 17.44 -7.92
C LEU A 316 11.23 17.32 -9.40
N ILE A 317 12.36 17.88 -9.79
CA ILE A 317 12.83 17.83 -11.18
C ILE A 317 13.18 16.39 -11.59
N GLU A 318 13.79 15.62 -10.67
CA GLU A 318 14.08 14.20 -10.89
C GLU A 318 12.79 13.38 -11.04
N GLN A 319 11.82 13.59 -10.14
CA GLN A 319 10.55 12.87 -10.19
C GLN A 319 9.75 13.21 -11.44
N LEU A 320 9.72 14.47 -11.86
CA LEU A 320 9.07 14.89 -13.11
C LEU A 320 9.71 14.21 -14.34
N GLN A 321 11.04 14.06 -14.35
CA GLN A 321 11.72 13.32 -15.42
C GLN A 321 11.25 11.87 -15.43
N ILE A 322 11.28 11.20 -14.28
CA ILE A 322 10.82 9.81 -14.12
C ILE A 322 9.38 9.65 -14.61
N THR A 323 8.49 10.54 -14.19
CA THR A 323 7.08 10.51 -14.58
C THR A 323 6.91 10.66 -16.09
N VAL A 324 7.43 11.72 -16.71
CA VAL A 324 7.28 11.93 -18.17
C VAL A 324 7.83 10.74 -18.96
N ARG A 325 8.95 10.18 -18.50
CA ARG A 325 9.64 9.05 -19.09
C ARG A 325 8.81 7.77 -19.05
N HIS A 326 8.23 7.44 -17.89
CA HIS A 326 7.32 6.29 -17.75
C HIS A 326 6.07 6.42 -18.62
N GLU A 327 5.44 7.62 -18.63
CA GLU A 327 4.23 7.86 -19.43
C GLU A 327 4.47 7.65 -20.94
N ILE A 328 5.62 8.12 -21.44
CA ILE A 328 6.01 7.91 -22.84
C ILE A 328 6.34 6.45 -23.12
N GLY A 329 7.03 5.78 -22.18
CA GLY A 329 7.39 4.36 -22.30
C GLY A 329 6.16 3.46 -22.47
N HIS A 330 5.15 3.63 -21.60
CA HIS A 330 3.89 2.90 -21.68
C HIS A 330 3.13 3.17 -22.98
N TYR A 331 3.05 4.43 -23.40
CA TYR A 331 2.37 4.77 -24.66
C TYR A 331 3.07 4.19 -25.90
N LEU A 332 4.40 4.05 -25.86
CA LEU A 332 5.17 3.40 -26.91
C LEU A 332 5.05 1.86 -26.91
N GLY A 333 4.41 1.28 -25.90
CA GLY A 333 4.31 -0.17 -25.72
C GLY A 333 5.67 -0.83 -25.44
N LEU A 334 6.60 -0.08 -24.85
CA LEU A 334 7.92 -0.59 -24.48
C LEU A 334 7.81 -1.39 -23.20
N ASP A 335 8.45 -2.56 -23.17
CA ASP A 335 8.67 -3.27 -21.91
C ASP A 335 9.78 -2.59 -21.10
N GLU A 336 9.95 -3.02 -19.85
CA GLU A 336 10.90 -2.41 -18.91
C GLU A 336 12.36 -2.49 -19.42
N GLU A 337 12.72 -3.57 -20.12
CA GLU A 337 14.04 -3.75 -20.75
C GLU A 337 14.25 -2.80 -21.95
N ASP A 338 13.22 -2.61 -22.77
CA ASP A 338 13.21 -1.64 -23.87
C ASP A 338 13.23 -0.20 -23.35
N MET A 339 12.58 0.03 -22.21
CA MET A 339 12.68 1.29 -21.50
C MET A 339 14.13 1.53 -21.06
N GLU A 340 14.76 0.58 -20.36
CA GLU A 340 16.16 0.66 -19.91
C GLU A 340 17.13 0.96 -21.07
N ARG A 341 16.94 0.29 -22.22
CA ARG A 341 17.75 0.47 -23.43
C ARG A 341 17.63 1.87 -24.04
N LEU A 342 16.47 2.51 -23.91
CA LEU A 342 16.22 3.87 -24.38
C LEU A 342 16.54 4.94 -23.33
N GLY A 343 17.03 4.52 -22.15
CA GLY A 343 17.26 5.39 -20.99
C GLY A 343 15.96 5.82 -20.30
N LEU A 344 14.90 5.03 -20.48
CA LEU A 344 13.55 5.24 -19.95
C LEU A 344 13.26 4.52 -18.61
N ALA A 345 14.10 3.57 -18.18
CA ALA A 345 13.98 2.90 -16.88
C ALA A 345 14.99 3.44 -15.85
#